data_AF-A0A2S6VAU3-F1
#
_entry.id   AF-A0A2S6VAU3-F1
#
_cell.length_a   1.000
_cell.length_b   1.000
_cell.length_c   1.000
_cell.angle_alpha   90.00
_cell.angle_beta   90.00
_cell.angle_gamma   90.00
#
_symmetry.space_group_name_H-M   'P 1'
#
loop_
_entity.id
_entity.type
_entity.pdbx_description
1 polymer ?
#
loop_
_entity_poly.entity_id
_entity_poly.type
_entity_poly.pdbx_seq_one_letter_code
_entity_poly.pdbx_strand_id
1 'polypeptide(L)'
;MVAGELFISEEMMTAPEHPLANQLEASVAEFLQESPAEIREQQRRDRIPGIVKRIVPIDNNTTWEYWWCVPGRTILPEDLEVLQSDRPRVEAILARMVWLWGGYCFGEQSTHSLADSEPIYDWQKVLDFAHQQNLTPDILDIDYLPGVVNRLYSQQSDAVSSRATPDYVAVEPAHWHVEFFQLQPVDGGYELKEPKQLCSCQIWTSKPFLKHIASGEIKIPDTDLWLSRPLDLTIPPWSASEIAVYS
;
A
#
# COMPACT_ATOMS: atom_id res chain seq x y z
N MET A 1 -17.52 22.44 -25.83
CA MET A 1 -17.23 21.72 -24.59
C MET A 1 -16.05 20.83 -24.88
N VAL A 2 -14.89 21.15 -24.30
CA VAL A 2 -13.72 20.25 -24.37
C VAL A 2 -14.02 19.13 -23.39
N ALA A 3 -14.04 17.89 -23.85
CA ALA A 3 -14.10 16.73 -22.97
C ALA A 3 -12.95 16.87 -21.97
N GLY A 4 -13.27 16.97 -20.69
CA GLY A 4 -12.28 17.26 -19.65
C GLY A 4 -11.21 16.18 -19.66
N GLU A 5 -9.96 16.58 -19.86
CA GLU A 5 -8.82 15.71 -19.61
C GLU A 5 -8.92 15.21 -18.17
N LEU A 6 -8.97 13.89 -17.98
CA LEU A 6 -8.99 13.29 -16.66
C LEU A 6 -7.72 13.67 -15.90
N PHE A 7 -7.84 13.85 -14.58
CA PHE A 7 -6.72 14.18 -13.70
C PHE A 7 -5.55 13.19 -13.84
N ILE A 8 -5.83 11.93 -14.16
CA ILE A 8 -4.89 10.91 -14.64
C ILE A 8 -5.48 10.40 -15.97
N SER A 9 -4.71 10.32 -17.05
CA SER A 9 -5.24 9.90 -18.35
C SER A 9 -5.64 8.43 -18.34
N GLU A 10 -6.64 8.05 -19.16
CA GLU A 10 -7.13 6.65 -19.24
C GLU A 10 -6.01 5.68 -19.60
N GLU A 11 -5.08 6.11 -20.46
CA GLU A 11 -3.90 5.37 -20.90
C GLU A 11 -3.00 4.94 -19.73
N MET A 12 -3.00 5.72 -18.65
CA MET A 12 -2.20 5.44 -17.46
C MET A 12 -2.92 4.49 -16.51
N MET A 13 -4.22 4.23 -16.67
CA MET A 13 -4.99 3.42 -15.70
C MET A 13 -4.69 1.93 -15.80
N THR A 14 -4.24 1.44 -16.96
CA THR A 14 -3.98 0.01 -17.18
C THR A 14 -2.49 -0.30 -17.10
N ALA A 15 -2.14 -1.36 -16.37
CA ALA A 15 -0.77 -1.84 -16.29
C ALA A 15 -0.41 -2.62 -17.56
N PRO A 16 0.85 -2.54 -18.03
CA PRO A 16 1.32 -3.26 -19.21
C PRO A 16 1.16 -4.77 -19.02
N GLU A 17 1.09 -5.50 -20.13
CA GLU A 17 0.98 -6.97 -20.09
C GLU A 17 2.28 -7.63 -19.61
N HIS A 18 2.13 -8.75 -18.91
CA HIS A 18 3.27 -9.56 -18.47
C HIS A 18 3.62 -10.60 -19.55
N PRO A 19 4.91 -10.81 -19.90
CA PRO A 19 5.30 -11.82 -20.89
C PRO A 19 4.93 -13.25 -20.47
N LEU A 20 4.77 -13.49 -19.17
CA LEU A 20 4.34 -14.76 -18.59
C LEU A 20 2.86 -14.71 -18.12
N ALA A 21 2.01 -13.91 -18.79
CA ALA A 21 0.61 -13.74 -18.39
C ALA A 21 -0.14 -15.08 -18.18
N ASN A 22 0.13 -16.08 -19.02
CA ASN A 22 -0.48 -17.42 -18.94
C ASN A 22 -0.08 -18.21 -17.67
N GLN A 23 0.93 -17.75 -16.93
CA GLN A 23 1.43 -18.39 -15.71
C GLN A 23 1.08 -17.59 -14.43
N LEU A 24 0.40 -16.45 -14.55
CA LEU A 24 0.04 -15.62 -13.39
C LEU A 24 -0.91 -16.32 -12.43
N GLU A 25 -1.79 -17.18 -12.95
CA GLU A 25 -2.75 -17.97 -12.17
C GLU A 25 -2.16 -19.30 -11.69
N ALA A 26 -0.93 -19.63 -12.07
CA ALA A 26 -0.28 -20.85 -11.64
C ALA A 26 -0.03 -20.79 -10.12
N SER A 27 -0.47 -21.84 -9.42
CA SER A 27 -0.16 -21.97 -7.99
C SER A 27 1.32 -22.23 -7.83
N VAL A 28 2.02 -21.28 -7.21
CA VAL A 28 3.21 -21.60 -6.43
C VAL A 28 2.70 -22.32 -5.18
N ALA A 29 3.37 -23.38 -4.74
CA ALA A 29 2.94 -24.18 -3.60
C ALA A 29 2.54 -23.35 -2.36
N GLU A 30 1.77 -23.98 -1.45
CA GLU A 30 1.33 -23.33 -0.22
C GLU A 30 2.54 -22.86 0.60
N PHE A 31 2.70 -21.54 0.71
CA PHE A 31 3.76 -20.83 1.46
C PHE A 31 4.01 -21.35 2.88
N LEU A 32 3.04 -22.06 3.47
CA LEU A 32 3.10 -22.58 4.83
C LEU A 32 3.64 -24.02 4.91
N GLN A 33 3.78 -24.72 3.78
CA GLN A 33 4.13 -26.14 3.75
C GLN A 33 5.51 -26.42 3.14
N GLU A 34 6.01 -25.55 2.26
CA GLU A 34 7.26 -25.77 1.52
C GLU A 34 8.38 -24.82 1.95
N SER A 35 9.64 -25.26 1.82
CA SER A 35 10.79 -24.42 2.15
C SER A 35 11.00 -23.32 1.09
N PRO A 36 11.59 -22.16 1.45
CA PRO A 36 11.88 -21.10 0.47
C PRO A 36 12.73 -21.56 -0.72
N ALA A 37 13.59 -22.57 -0.53
CA ALA A 37 14.39 -23.13 -1.61
C ALA A 37 13.55 -23.96 -2.61
N GLU A 38 12.56 -24.71 -2.13
CA GLU A 38 11.65 -25.48 -2.98
C GLU A 38 10.73 -24.54 -3.78
N ILE A 39 10.23 -23.49 -3.14
CA ILE A 39 9.43 -22.43 -3.78
C ILE A 39 10.23 -21.79 -4.93
N ARG A 40 11.49 -21.41 -4.67
CA ARG A 40 12.39 -20.86 -5.70
C ARG A 40 12.58 -21.80 -6.88
N GLU A 41 12.87 -23.07 -6.60
CA GLU A 41 13.09 -24.08 -7.63
C GLU A 41 11.83 -24.27 -8.50
N GLN A 42 10.66 -24.35 -7.86
CA GLN A 42 9.39 -24.48 -8.56
C GLN A 42 9.12 -23.25 -9.43
N GLN A 43 9.22 -22.04 -8.87
CA GLN A 43 9.00 -20.80 -9.63
C GLN A 43 9.93 -20.70 -10.84
N ARG A 44 11.20 -21.07 -10.68
CA ARG A 44 12.17 -21.05 -11.78
C ARG A 44 11.88 -22.09 -12.85
N ARG A 45 11.62 -23.34 -12.45
CA ARG A 45 11.35 -24.45 -13.38
C ARG A 45 10.09 -24.21 -14.19
N ASP A 46 9.02 -23.77 -13.51
CA ASP A 46 7.70 -23.62 -14.11
C ASP A 46 7.46 -22.19 -14.63
N ARG A 47 8.45 -21.29 -14.44
CA ARG A 47 8.43 -19.87 -14.80
C ARG A 47 7.18 -19.16 -14.28
N ILE A 48 6.92 -19.32 -12.99
CA ILE A 48 5.77 -18.73 -12.32
C ILE A 48 6.16 -17.34 -11.79
N PRO A 49 5.48 -16.27 -12.24
CA PRO A 49 5.76 -14.90 -11.79
C PRO A 49 5.69 -14.71 -10.27
N GLY A 50 6.64 -13.95 -9.75
CA GLY A 50 6.65 -13.43 -8.39
C GLY A 50 5.79 -12.18 -8.21
N ILE A 51 5.24 -11.65 -9.28
CA ILE A 51 4.39 -10.45 -9.28
C ILE A 51 2.97 -10.77 -9.77
N VAL A 52 2.04 -9.94 -9.35
CA VAL A 52 0.62 -10.01 -9.73
C VAL A 52 0.07 -8.61 -9.92
N LYS A 53 -0.97 -8.49 -10.74
CA LYS A 53 -1.62 -7.21 -10.97
C LYS A 53 -2.58 -6.89 -9.82
N ARG A 54 -2.44 -5.73 -9.18
CA ARG A 54 -3.39 -5.19 -8.21
C ARG A 54 -4.14 -4.01 -8.80
N ILE A 55 -5.38 -3.83 -8.34
CA ILE A 55 -6.24 -2.70 -8.68
C ILE A 55 -6.31 -1.79 -7.46
N VAL A 56 -6.01 -0.52 -7.65
CA VAL A 56 -6.01 0.51 -6.61
C VAL A 56 -7.04 1.58 -6.98
N PRO A 57 -7.98 1.93 -6.10
CA PRO A 57 -8.92 3.01 -6.36
C PRO A 57 -8.24 4.38 -6.26
N ILE A 58 -8.65 5.31 -7.11
CA ILE A 58 -8.40 6.75 -6.96
C ILE A 58 -9.61 7.40 -6.27
N ASP A 59 -10.80 6.96 -6.64
CA ASP A 59 -12.08 7.34 -6.02
C ASP A 59 -13.08 6.18 -6.15
N ASN A 60 -14.36 6.45 -5.87
CA ASN A 60 -15.41 5.43 -5.88
C ASN A 60 -15.70 4.82 -7.27
N ASN A 61 -15.31 5.49 -8.35
CA ASN A 61 -15.63 5.10 -9.73
C ASN A 61 -14.38 4.88 -10.59
N THR A 62 -13.21 5.30 -10.11
CA THR A 62 -11.97 5.30 -10.87
C THR A 62 -10.94 4.44 -10.15
N THR A 63 -10.38 3.46 -10.86
CA THR A 63 -9.31 2.60 -10.38
C THR A 63 -8.17 2.54 -11.39
N TRP A 64 -6.97 2.19 -10.93
CA TRP A 64 -5.81 1.97 -11.77
C TRP A 64 -5.11 0.68 -11.37
N GLU A 65 -4.32 0.13 -12.29
CA GLU A 65 -3.61 -1.12 -12.12
C GLU A 65 -2.12 -0.89 -11.90
N TYR A 66 -1.50 -1.73 -11.08
CA TYR A 66 -0.04 -1.81 -10.95
C TYR A 66 0.41 -3.24 -10.68
N TRP A 67 1.70 -3.50 -10.89
CA TRP A 67 2.32 -4.78 -10.57
C TRP A 67 2.83 -4.79 -9.13
N TRP A 68 2.35 -5.75 -8.34
CA TRP A 68 2.69 -5.95 -6.93
C TRP A 68 3.55 -7.20 -6.75
N CYS A 69 4.60 -7.09 -5.92
CA CYS A 69 5.45 -8.21 -5.56
C CYS A 69 4.79 -9.05 -4.47
N VAL A 70 4.54 -10.33 -4.75
CA VAL A 70 3.92 -11.25 -3.79
C VAL A 70 4.96 -11.61 -2.71
N PRO A 71 4.68 -11.36 -1.42
CA PRO A 71 5.58 -11.70 -0.34
C PRO A 71 5.98 -13.18 -0.38
N GLY A 72 7.29 -13.41 -0.19
CA GLY A 72 7.89 -14.74 -0.19
C GLY A 72 8.13 -15.34 -1.58
N ARG A 73 7.65 -14.72 -2.66
CA ARG A 73 7.99 -15.15 -4.02
C ARG A 73 9.29 -14.50 -4.47
N THR A 74 10.07 -15.23 -5.27
CA THR A 74 11.19 -14.66 -6.01
C THR A 74 10.66 -13.91 -7.22
N ILE A 75 11.21 -12.73 -7.46
CA ILE A 75 10.99 -11.89 -8.63
C ILE A 75 11.91 -12.41 -9.73
N LEU A 76 11.33 -12.96 -10.79
CA LEU A 76 12.07 -13.44 -11.95
C LEU A 76 12.64 -12.25 -12.76
N PRO A 77 13.65 -12.46 -13.62
CA PRO A 77 14.15 -11.41 -14.49
C PRO A 77 13.06 -10.73 -15.32
N GLU A 78 12.10 -11.50 -15.82
CA GLU A 78 10.96 -10.99 -16.60
C GLU A 78 10.02 -10.13 -15.76
N ASP A 79 9.81 -10.50 -14.50
CA ASP A 79 9.02 -9.71 -13.56
C ASP A 79 9.69 -8.36 -13.33
N LEU A 80 11.02 -8.36 -13.14
CA LEU A 80 11.79 -7.14 -12.92
C LEU A 80 11.75 -6.20 -14.13
N GLU A 81 11.85 -6.74 -15.35
CA GLU A 81 11.73 -5.94 -16.58
C GLU A 81 10.37 -5.25 -16.67
N VAL A 82 9.29 -5.93 -16.29
CA VAL A 82 7.95 -5.34 -16.25
C VAL A 82 7.86 -4.24 -15.17
N LEU A 83 8.34 -4.51 -13.96
CA LEU A 83 8.35 -3.53 -12.87
C LEU A 83 9.14 -2.27 -13.24
N GLN A 84 10.32 -2.43 -13.86
CA GLN A 84 11.17 -1.31 -14.27
C GLN A 84 10.58 -0.50 -15.43
N SER A 85 10.00 -1.18 -16.42
CA SER A 85 9.40 -0.50 -17.58
C SER A 85 8.11 0.23 -17.21
N ASP A 86 7.34 -0.29 -16.26
CA ASP A 86 6.08 0.29 -15.81
C ASP A 86 6.26 1.40 -14.76
N ARG A 87 7.40 1.40 -14.06
CA ARG A 87 7.70 2.36 -12.99
C ARG A 87 7.45 3.83 -13.35
N PRO A 88 7.84 4.37 -14.53
CA PRO A 88 7.57 5.75 -14.87
C PRO A 88 6.06 6.09 -14.89
N ARG A 89 5.20 5.14 -15.32
CA ARG A 89 3.74 5.33 -15.30
C ARG A 89 3.24 5.37 -13.86
N VAL A 90 3.66 4.42 -13.03
CA VAL A 90 3.28 4.34 -11.61
C VAL A 90 3.68 5.61 -10.87
N GLU A 91 4.94 6.04 -11.00
CA GLU A 91 5.44 7.26 -10.36
C GLU A 91 4.73 8.52 -10.88
N ALA A 92 4.35 8.58 -12.15
CA ALA A 92 3.58 9.71 -12.69
C ALA A 92 2.15 9.78 -12.10
N ILE A 93 1.52 8.64 -11.81
CA ILE A 93 0.22 8.60 -11.11
C ILE A 93 0.41 9.10 -9.66
N LEU A 94 1.38 8.53 -8.95
CA LEU A 94 1.69 8.92 -7.57
C LEU A 94 2.07 10.39 -7.47
N ALA A 95 2.81 10.92 -8.43
CA ALA A 95 3.18 12.34 -8.48
C ALA A 95 1.97 13.26 -8.61
N ARG A 96 0.97 12.88 -9.41
CA ARG A 96 -0.29 13.61 -9.48
C ARG A 96 -1.01 13.53 -8.13
N MET A 97 -1.14 12.34 -7.55
CA MET A 97 -1.82 12.16 -6.26
C MET A 97 -1.15 12.96 -5.13
N VAL A 98 0.18 12.93 -5.03
CA VAL A 98 0.97 13.73 -4.08
C VAL A 98 0.83 15.22 -4.35
N TRP A 99 0.83 15.66 -5.60
CA TRP A 99 0.58 17.07 -5.94
C TRP A 99 -0.81 17.55 -5.47
N LEU A 100 -1.83 16.69 -5.58
CA LEU A 100 -3.21 17.03 -5.23
C LEU A 100 -3.48 17.04 -3.73
N TRP A 101 -3.04 15.99 -3.03
CA TRP A 101 -3.41 15.75 -1.63
C TRP A 101 -2.26 15.93 -0.64
N GLY A 102 -1.03 15.94 -1.14
CA GLY A 102 0.16 15.92 -0.30
C GLY A 102 0.51 14.51 0.17
N GLY A 103 1.82 14.26 0.30
CA GLY A 103 2.41 13.05 0.85
C GLY A 103 3.05 13.31 2.21
N TYR A 104 2.86 12.38 3.13
CA TYR A 104 3.46 12.39 4.46
C TYR A 104 4.44 11.23 4.55
N CYS A 105 5.73 11.53 4.69
CA CYS A 105 6.77 10.51 4.71
C CYS A 105 7.07 10.01 6.12
N PHE A 106 7.24 8.69 6.24
CA PHE A 106 7.56 8.00 7.48
C PHE A 106 8.81 7.14 7.26
N GLY A 107 9.68 7.10 8.26
CA GLY A 107 10.83 6.20 8.30
C GLY A 107 11.11 5.79 9.74
N GLU A 108 12.06 4.88 9.95
CA GLU A 108 12.43 4.39 11.30
C GLU A 108 12.76 5.50 12.30
N GLN A 109 13.29 6.63 11.81
CA GLN A 109 13.67 7.78 12.64
C GLN A 109 12.59 8.89 12.68
N SER A 110 11.45 8.69 12.01
CA SER A 110 10.37 9.68 11.99
C SER A 110 9.76 9.78 13.39
N THR A 111 10.15 10.82 14.12
CA THR A 111 9.55 11.22 15.40
C THR A 111 8.41 12.22 15.22
N HIS A 112 8.02 12.49 13.98
CA HIS A 112 7.25 13.67 13.64
C HIS A 112 5.76 13.49 13.88
N SER A 113 5.21 14.47 14.61
CA SER A 113 3.80 14.57 14.83
C SER A 113 3.06 14.89 13.52
N LEU A 114 2.01 14.15 13.16
CA LEU A 114 1.12 14.50 12.04
C LEU A 114 0.46 15.88 12.20
N ALA A 115 0.25 16.32 13.45
CA ALA A 115 -0.36 17.60 13.75
C ALA A 115 0.50 18.76 13.21
N ASP A 116 1.83 18.64 13.34
CA ASP A 116 2.81 19.67 12.95
C ASP A 116 3.48 19.40 11.59
N SER A 117 3.34 18.19 11.03
CA SER A 117 3.95 17.85 9.74
C SER A 117 3.27 18.57 8.58
N GLU A 118 4.08 19.23 7.75
CA GLU A 118 3.63 19.79 6.48
C GLU A 118 3.66 18.70 5.39
N PRO A 119 2.59 18.56 4.60
CA PRO A 119 2.58 17.64 3.47
C PRO A 119 3.60 18.04 2.40
N ILE A 120 4.23 17.04 1.79
CA ILE A 120 5.08 17.17 0.62
C ILE A 120 4.20 17.13 -0.63
N TYR A 121 4.28 18.13 -1.50
CA TYR A 121 3.48 18.19 -2.76
C TYR A 121 4.28 17.89 -4.02
N ASP A 122 5.48 17.32 -3.86
CA ASP A 122 6.41 16.99 -4.95
C ASP A 122 6.92 15.57 -4.74
N TRP A 123 6.61 14.69 -5.69
CA TRP A 123 7.02 13.28 -5.64
C TRP A 123 8.53 13.10 -5.60
N GLN A 124 9.29 13.97 -6.26
CA GLN A 124 10.74 13.86 -6.23
C GLN A 124 11.27 14.06 -4.80
N LYS A 125 10.66 14.94 -4.01
CA LYS A 125 11.00 15.11 -2.59
C LYS A 125 10.63 13.91 -1.74
N VAL A 126 9.57 13.18 -2.11
CA VAL A 126 9.22 11.89 -1.47
C VAL A 126 10.30 10.85 -1.74
N LEU A 127 10.79 10.75 -2.99
CA LEU A 127 11.91 9.85 -3.32
C LEU A 127 13.22 10.29 -2.65
N ASP A 128 13.49 11.59 -2.57
CA ASP A 128 14.65 12.13 -1.87
C ASP A 128 14.62 11.78 -0.38
N PHE A 129 13.43 11.77 0.25
CA PHE A 129 13.27 11.28 1.62
C PHE A 129 13.69 9.82 1.74
N ALA A 130 13.26 8.93 0.83
CA ALA A 130 13.66 7.53 0.85
C ALA A 130 15.19 7.37 0.72
N HIS A 131 15.81 8.15 -0.19
CA HIS A 131 17.27 8.17 -0.34
C HIS A 131 17.99 8.67 0.92
N GLN A 132 17.44 9.65 1.63
CA GLN A 132 17.99 10.14 2.90
C GLN A 132 17.95 9.08 4.01
N GLN A 133 17.02 8.13 3.92
CA GLN A 133 16.98 6.96 4.79
C GLN A 133 17.99 5.87 4.36
N ASN A 134 18.84 6.10 3.37
CA ASN A 134 19.72 5.11 2.73
C ASN A 134 18.97 3.98 2.00
N LEU A 135 17.73 4.25 1.57
CA LEU A 135 16.93 3.32 0.81
C LEU A 135 16.86 3.77 -0.66
N THR A 136 17.24 2.87 -1.56
CA THR A 136 17.01 3.02 -3.01
C THR A 136 15.70 2.30 -3.32
N PRO A 137 14.59 3.01 -3.57
CA PRO A 137 13.30 2.35 -3.73
C PRO A 137 13.29 1.64 -5.07
N ASP A 138 13.59 0.36 -5.14
CA ASP A 138 13.56 -0.45 -6.37
C ASP A 138 12.12 -0.80 -6.73
N ILE A 139 11.30 -1.07 -5.71
CA ILE A 139 9.90 -1.50 -5.81
C ILE A 139 9.03 -0.63 -4.89
N LEU A 140 7.79 -0.42 -5.33
CA LEU A 140 6.74 0.25 -4.58
C LEU A 140 5.64 -0.75 -4.25
N ASP A 141 5.19 -0.76 -2.99
CA ASP A 141 3.91 -1.37 -2.63
C ASP A 141 2.91 -0.28 -2.29
N ILE A 142 1.67 -0.46 -2.71
CA ILE A 142 0.64 0.56 -2.67
C ILE A 142 -0.64 -0.07 -2.15
N ASP A 143 -1.00 0.30 -0.93
CA ASP A 143 -2.29 -0.06 -0.35
C ASP A 143 -3.20 1.15 -0.35
N TYR A 144 -4.47 0.93 -0.72
CA TYR A 144 -5.52 1.90 -0.46
C TYR A 144 -6.27 1.50 0.81
N LEU A 145 -6.39 2.45 1.72
CA LEU A 145 -7.08 2.31 2.97
C LEU A 145 -8.34 3.19 2.92
N PRO A 146 -9.54 2.61 3.04
CA PRO A 146 -10.77 3.37 2.99
C PRO A 146 -10.91 4.24 4.25
N GLY A 147 -11.84 5.19 4.21
CA GLY A 147 -12.17 5.99 5.38
C GLY A 147 -12.80 5.14 6.48
N VAL A 148 -12.25 5.25 7.70
CA VAL A 148 -12.69 4.46 8.86
C VAL A 148 -13.10 5.39 10.01
N VAL A 149 -14.16 4.97 10.71
CA VAL A 149 -14.67 5.63 11.90
C VAL A 149 -14.66 4.62 13.05
N ASN A 150 -13.87 4.88 14.09
CA ASN A 150 -13.76 4.01 15.25
C ASN A 150 -14.15 4.73 16.55
N ARG A 151 -14.64 3.96 17.52
CA ARG A 151 -15.03 4.45 18.86
C ARG A 151 -13.90 4.16 19.83
N LEU A 152 -13.36 5.19 20.48
CA LEU A 152 -12.26 5.05 21.43
C LEU A 152 -12.75 5.27 22.87
N TYR A 153 -12.23 4.45 23.77
CA TYR A 153 -12.53 4.47 25.20
C TYR A 153 -11.28 4.93 25.94
N SER A 154 -11.42 5.84 26.89
CA SER A 154 -10.29 6.24 27.74
C SER A 154 -9.83 5.05 28.59
N GLN A 155 -8.52 4.96 28.84
CA GLN A 155 -7.91 3.94 29.69
C GLN A 155 -8.40 3.99 31.14
N GLN A 156 -9.07 5.06 31.58
CA GLN A 156 -9.69 5.15 32.91
C GLN A 156 -10.99 4.33 33.04
N SER A 157 -11.48 3.75 31.93
CA SER A 157 -12.59 2.81 31.95
C SER A 157 -12.09 1.36 32.11
N ASP A 158 -11.60 1.03 33.31
CA ASP A 158 -11.31 -0.37 33.73
C ASP A 158 -12.54 -1.30 33.71
N ALA A 159 -13.71 -0.80 33.31
CA ALA A 159 -14.90 -1.60 33.09
C ALA A 159 -14.88 -2.17 31.66
N VAL A 160 -14.26 -3.34 31.49
CA VAL A 160 -14.55 -4.30 30.41
C VAL A 160 -15.99 -4.81 30.59
N SER A 161 -16.95 -3.91 30.51
CA SER A 161 -18.37 -4.19 30.46
C SER A 161 -18.85 -3.78 29.08
N SER A 162 -19.73 -4.57 28.49
CA SER A 162 -20.34 -4.36 27.16
C SER A 162 -21.22 -3.09 27.06
N ARG A 163 -21.10 -2.16 28.02
CA ARG A 163 -21.87 -0.91 28.14
C ARG A 163 -21.00 0.33 28.37
N ALA A 164 -19.68 0.24 28.25
CA ALA A 164 -18.85 1.45 28.28
C ALA A 164 -19.30 2.41 27.17
N THR A 165 -19.47 3.69 27.51
CA THR A 165 -19.75 4.74 26.52
C THR A 165 -18.41 5.23 26.00
N PRO A 166 -18.19 5.29 24.68
CA PRO A 166 -16.93 5.81 24.15
C PRO A 166 -16.78 7.29 24.51
N ASP A 167 -15.55 7.71 24.78
CA ASP A 167 -15.23 9.11 25.08
C ASP A 167 -14.96 9.89 23.79
N TYR A 168 -14.41 9.21 22.77
CA TYR A 168 -14.05 9.80 21.49
C TYR A 168 -14.56 8.97 20.31
N VAL A 169 -14.85 9.68 19.21
CA VAL A 169 -14.90 9.10 17.88
C VAL A 169 -13.63 9.50 17.14
N ALA A 170 -12.94 8.52 16.60
CA ALA A 170 -11.74 8.71 15.81
C ALA A 170 -12.10 8.49 14.34
N VAL A 171 -11.70 9.43 13.49
CA VAL A 171 -11.95 9.39 12.05
C VAL A 171 -10.62 9.42 11.34
N GLU A 172 -10.39 8.36 10.57
CA GLU A 172 -9.24 8.20 9.70
C GLU A 172 -9.74 8.31 8.25
N PRO A 173 -9.36 9.34 7.49
CA PRO A 173 -9.84 9.50 6.13
C PRO A 173 -9.22 8.46 5.19
N ALA A 174 -9.83 8.33 4.00
CA ALA A 174 -9.26 7.47 2.98
C ALA A 174 -7.85 7.97 2.60
N HIS A 175 -6.94 7.04 2.42
CA HIS A 175 -5.55 7.35 2.07
C HIS A 175 -4.89 6.20 1.31
N TRP A 176 -3.78 6.53 0.66
CA TRP A 176 -2.90 5.55 0.06
C TRP A 176 -1.63 5.44 0.88
N HIS A 177 -1.19 4.23 1.14
CA HIS A 177 0.08 3.94 1.77
C HIS A 177 1.03 3.40 0.71
N VAL A 178 2.12 4.12 0.46
CA VAL A 178 3.17 3.72 -0.47
C VAL A 178 4.41 3.28 0.32
N GLU A 179 4.70 1.99 0.35
CA GLU A 179 5.93 1.45 0.96
C GLU A 179 7.05 1.35 -0.08
N PHE A 180 8.26 1.68 0.35
CA PHE A 180 9.46 1.63 -0.47
C PHE A 180 10.31 0.41 -0.13
N PHE A 181 10.67 -0.39 -1.13
CA PHE A 181 11.47 -1.58 -0.94
C PHE A 181 12.72 -1.62 -1.81
N GLN A 182 13.77 -2.23 -1.27
CA GLN A 182 14.99 -2.60 -2.01
C GLN A 182 14.93 -4.06 -2.44
N LEU A 183 15.53 -4.34 -3.59
CA LEU A 183 15.77 -5.71 -4.04
C LEU A 183 17.20 -6.16 -3.72
N GLN A 184 17.35 -7.45 -3.48
CA GLN A 184 18.64 -8.12 -3.42
C GLN A 184 18.68 -9.27 -4.42
N PRO A 185 19.82 -9.46 -5.13
CA PRO A 185 19.96 -10.58 -6.06
C PRO A 185 20.03 -11.91 -5.31
N VAL A 186 19.40 -12.94 -5.87
CA VAL A 186 19.44 -14.32 -5.40
C VAL A 186 19.67 -15.27 -6.57
N ASP A 187 19.86 -16.56 -6.31
CA ASP A 187 19.95 -17.55 -7.39
C ASP A 187 18.65 -17.59 -8.21
N GLY A 188 18.75 -17.28 -9.50
CA GLY A 188 17.61 -17.29 -10.42
C GLY A 188 16.70 -16.05 -10.39
N GLY A 189 17.01 -14.99 -9.65
CA GLY A 189 16.18 -13.78 -9.63
C GLY A 189 16.52 -12.79 -8.52
N TYR A 190 15.48 -12.16 -7.98
CA TYR A 190 15.57 -11.12 -6.96
C TYR A 190 14.56 -11.36 -5.84
N GLU A 191 14.87 -10.87 -4.65
CA GLU A 191 13.95 -10.86 -3.51
C GLU A 191 13.95 -9.51 -2.83
N LEU A 192 12.89 -9.24 -2.07
CA LEU A 192 12.88 -8.08 -1.16
C LEU A 192 14.04 -8.23 -0.16
N LYS A 193 14.81 -7.16 0.01
CA LYS A 193 15.91 -7.11 0.96
C LYS A 193 15.36 -7.13 2.39
N GLU A 194 15.83 -8.08 3.19
CA GLU A 194 15.47 -8.22 4.60
C GLU A 194 16.67 -7.88 5.51
N PRO A 195 16.44 -7.30 6.71
CA PRO A 195 15.14 -6.86 7.22
C PRO A 195 14.60 -5.65 6.43
N LYS A 196 13.28 -5.64 6.21
CA LYS A 196 12.59 -4.47 5.65
C LYS A 196 12.83 -3.23 6.50
N GLN A 197 13.43 -2.22 5.91
CA GLN A 197 13.55 -0.91 6.51
C GLN A 197 12.21 -0.19 6.42
N LEU A 198 11.71 0.35 7.54
CA LEU A 198 10.49 1.16 7.50
C LEU A 198 10.79 2.45 6.74
N CYS A 199 10.17 2.60 5.58
CA CYS A 199 10.20 3.81 4.78
C CYS A 199 8.95 3.86 3.89
N SER A 200 8.11 4.86 4.08
CA SER A 200 6.85 4.95 3.35
C SER A 200 6.35 6.39 3.19
N CYS A 201 5.35 6.56 2.35
CA CYS A 201 4.63 7.81 2.13
C CYS A 201 3.13 7.55 2.18
N GLN A 202 2.39 8.27 3.03
CA GLN A 202 0.94 8.22 3.04
C GLN A 202 0.37 9.45 2.34
N ILE A 203 -0.58 9.24 1.44
CA ILE A 203 -1.28 10.29 0.69
C ILE A 203 -2.70 10.39 1.24
N TRP A 204 -2.97 11.41 2.05
CA TRP A 204 -4.23 11.53 2.78
C TRP A 204 -5.23 12.43 2.07
N THR A 205 -6.47 11.98 1.91
CA THR A 205 -7.54 12.84 1.36
C THR A 205 -7.93 13.99 2.30
N SER A 206 -7.64 13.87 3.60
CA SER A 206 -7.76 14.93 4.62
C SER A 206 -6.98 14.56 5.88
N LYS A 207 -6.88 15.44 6.89
CA LYS A 207 -6.20 15.08 8.15
C LYS A 207 -7.09 14.17 9.03
N PRO A 208 -6.52 13.14 9.69
CA PRO A 208 -7.25 12.38 10.71
C PRO A 208 -7.65 13.28 11.88
N PHE A 209 -8.73 12.92 12.59
CA PHE A 209 -9.16 13.68 13.76
C PHE A 209 -9.86 12.82 14.82
N LEU A 210 -9.78 13.28 16.05
CA LEU A 210 -10.53 12.78 17.20
C LEU A 210 -11.62 13.79 17.56
N LYS A 211 -12.83 13.32 17.80
CA LYS A 211 -13.93 14.14 18.29
C LYS A 211 -14.42 13.61 19.63
N HIS A 212 -14.32 14.43 20.67
CA HIS A 212 -14.85 14.08 21.99
C HIS A 212 -16.38 14.09 21.94
N ILE A 213 -17.02 13.00 22.37
CA ILE A 213 -18.45 12.79 22.17
C ILE A 213 -19.28 13.76 23.00
N ALA A 214 -18.89 13.99 24.26
CA ALA A 214 -19.68 14.82 25.17
C ALA A 214 -19.50 16.32 24.93
N SER A 215 -18.28 16.78 24.66
CA SER A 215 -17.99 18.21 24.47
C SER A 215 -18.07 18.66 23.01
N GLY A 216 -17.96 17.73 22.06
CA GLY A 216 -17.89 18.05 20.63
C GLY A 216 -16.53 18.60 20.18
N GLU A 217 -15.56 18.72 21.09
CA GLU A 217 -14.20 19.20 20.81
C GLU A 217 -13.50 18.30 19.78
N ILE A 218 -12.76 18.91 18.85
CA ILE A 218 -12.00 18.21 17.82
C ILE A 218 -10.52 18.40 18.09
N LYS A 219 -9.77 17.30 18.10
CA LYS A 219 -8.31 17.26 18.18
C LYS A 219 -7.75 16.59 16.93
N ILE A 220 -6.75 17.20 16.30
CA ILE A 220 -5.93 16.52 15.28
C ILE A 220 -4.85 15.72 16.04
N PRO A 221 -4.78 14.39 15.86
CA PRO A 221 -3.80 13.58 16.56
C PRO A 221 -2.40 13.90 16.06
N ASP A 222 -1.45 13.71 16.98
CA ASP A 222 -0.03 13.85 16.69
C ASP A 222 0.50 12.67 15.88
N THR A 223 -0.26 11.61 15.65
CA THR A 223 0.17 10.48 14.82
C THR A 223 -0.98 10.06 13.92
N ASP A 224 -0.68 9.22 12.94
CA ASP A 224 -1.72 8.42 12.31
C ASP A 224 -2.42 7.57 13.38
N LEU A 225 -3.72 7.32 13.16
CA LEU A 225 -4.53 6.56 14.10
C LEU A 225 -4.44 5.05 13.82
N TRP A 226 -3.97 4.65 12.63
CA TRP A 226 -3.88 3.27 12.14
C TRP A 226 -5.16 2.47 12.39
N LEU A 227 -6.31 3.13 12.22
CA LEU A 227 -7.62 2.50 12.37
C LEU A 227 -7.95 1.67 11.14
N SER A 228 -7.56 2.16 9.96
CA SER A 228 -7.74 1.43 8.72
C SER A 228 -6.73 0.29 8.63
N ARG A 229 -7.17 -0.90 8.21
CA ARG A 229 -6.30 -2.07 8.04
C ARG A 229 -6.29 -2.49 6.56
N PRO A 230 -5.15 -2.89 6.00
CA PRO A 230 -5.05 -3.34 4.60
C PRO A 230 -5.99 -4.50 4.22
N LEU A 231 -6.45 -5.27 5.22
CA LEU A 231 -7.36 -6.41 5.03
C LEU A 231 -8.78 -6.04 4.59
N ASP A 232 -9.14 -4.74 4.57
CA ASP A 232 -10.51 -4.33 4.22
C ASP A 232 -10.78 -4.30 2.70
N LEU A 233 -9.76 -4.43 1.84
CA LEU A 233 -9.93 -4.32 0.37
C LEU A 233 -9.07 -5.26 -0.50
N THR A 234 -8.32 -6.20 0.08
CA THR A 234 -7.66 -7.24 -0.72
C THR A 234 -8.67 -8.34 -1.06
N ILE A 235 -9.44 -8.16 -2.13
CA ILE A 235 -9.75 -9.31 -3.01
C ILE A 235 -8.49 -9.45 -3.86
N PRO A 236 -7.52 -10.30 -3.49
CA PRO A 236 -6.43 -10.55 -4.40
C PRO A 236 -7.00 -11.14 -5.69
N PRO A 237 -6.37 -10.91 -6.86
CA PRO A 237 -6.88 -11.38 -8.15
C PRO A 237 -7.07 -12.92 -8.23
N TRP A 238 -6.59 -13.69 -7.24
CA TRP A 238 -6.79 -15.14 -7.12
C TRP A 238 -7.94 -15.58 -6.20
N SER A 239 -8.64 -14.69 -5.48
CA SER A 239 -9.67 -15.11 -4.50
C SER A 239 -11.07 -15.32 -5.08
N ALA A 240 -11.22 -15.54 -6.39
CA ALA A 240 -12.50 -15.88 -7.00
C ALA A 240 -13.09 -17.23 -6.49
N SER A 241 -12.35 -17.99 -5.67
CA SER A 241 -12.70 -19.33 -5.21
C SER A 241 -13.13 -19.43 -3.74
N GLU A 242 -13.00 -18.39 -2.93
CA GLU A 242 -13.21 -18.50 -1.47
C GLU A 242 -14.30 -17.54 -0.96
N ILE A 243 -15.49 -17.62 -1.56
CA ILE A 243 -16.73 -17.21 -0.89
C ILE A 243 -17.51 -18.49 -0.58
N ALA A 244 -16.94 -19.30 0.30
CA ALA A 244 -17.70 -20.25 1.08
C ALA A 244 -17.04 -20.33 2.45
N VAL A 245 -17.87 -20.16 3.48
CA VAL A 245 -17.59 -20.38 4.91
C VAL A 245 -17.24 -19.11 5.68
N TYR A 246 -18.28 -18.36 6.04
CA TYR A 246 -18.51 -18.01 7.45
C TYR A 246 -20.01 -18.15 7.74
N SER A 247 -20.37 -19.35 8.17
CA SER A 247 -21.48 -19.64 9.08
C SER A 247 -20.95 -19.61 10.51
#